data_AF-A0A5K0XGJ3-F1
#
_entry.id   AF-A0A5K0XGJ3-F1
#
_cell.length_a   1.000
_cell.length_b   1.000
_cell.length_c   1.000
_cell.angle_alpha   90.00
_cell.angle_beta   90.00
_cell.angle_gamma   90.00
#
_symmetry.space_group_name_H-M   'P 1'
#
loop_
_entity.id
_entity.type
_entity.pdbx_description
1 polymer ?
#
loop_
_entity_poly.entity_id
_entity_poly.type
_entity_poly.pdbx_seq_one_letter_code
_entity_poly.pdbx_strand_id
1 'polypeptide(L)'
;MLLSRLPDGNYKISRDAPLAAELPLAFTARSNWRGSFPRDLLCTFCHQHHLSEPVFSVTSSEAPLKAMGEQEKLESENPLEVDKLRNRRLDGEENGESCGDGSTKSLYRCTLTVLTKRGDIIIECSPGDFYRSKNDAVQSAALKVLGWLSKCFKQFDFPVEKFVCLGSAHGIHVSVSNFSQQFSKQITLYGSLHNVQQKNASIKRRLSDAINGRNQPNSPHENGKIHFNIEGPDSGIYASNGSLACISYAVFWVNGDQRNCVDRNEQFEFEMGVGAVIFPVEDCVSQMSVNQVGNFITSVPSEELIQALNNKITAFPSSFP
;
A
#
# COMPACT_ATOMS: atom_id res chain seq x y z
N MET A 1 6.25 18.83 -8.57
CA MET A 1 5.99 18.61 -7.12
C MET A 1 6.92 17.51 -6.65
N LEU A 2 7.59 17.63 -5.50
CA LEU A 2 8.56 16.64 -5.04
C LEU A 2 7.93 15.25 -4.81
N LEU A 3 6.69 15.26 -4.31
CA LEU A 3 5.87 14.06 -4.08
C LEU A 3 5.77 13.21 -5.35
N SER A 4 5.50 13.80 -6.52
CA SER A 4 5.30 13.04 -7.76
C SER A 4 6.53 12.24 -8.21
N ARG A 5 7.73 12.58 -7.73
CA ARG A 5 8.96 11.88 -8.06
C ARG A 5 9.26 10.68 -7.16
N LEU A 6 8.50 10.49 -6.08
CA LEU A 6 8.55 9.29 -5.25
C LEU A 6 7.79 8.13 -5.91
N PRO A 7 8.23 6.87 -5.72
CA PRO A 7 7.57 5.70 -6.32
C PRO A 7 6.08 5.58 -5.98
N ASP A 8 5.69 5.89 -4.75
CA ASP A 8 4.30 5.89 -4.26
C ASP A 8 3.60 7.26 -4.37
N GLY A 9 4.33 8.30 -4.75
CA GLY A 9 3.80 9.66 -4.72
C GLY A 9 2.79 9.95 -5.82
N ASN A 10 2.98 9.41 -7.04
CA ASN A 10 1.95 9.52 -8.08
C ASN A 10 0.67 8.77 -7.72
N TYR A 11 0.76 7.68 -6.95
CA TYR A 11 -0.42 7.00 -6.42
C TYR A 11 -1.17 7.91 -5.45
N LYS A 12 -0.48 8.45 -4.44
CA LYS A 12 -1.03 9.42 -3.48
C LYS A 12 -1.70 10.62 -4.16
N ILE A 13 -1.08 11.17 -5.21
CA ILE A 13 -1.65 12.26 -6.00
C ILE A 13 -2.89 11.80 -6.79
N SER A 14 -2.87 10.62 -7.40
CA SER A 14 -4.02 10.09 -8.14
C SER A 14 -5.24 9.82 -7.27
N ARG A 15 -5.02 9.66 -5.95
CA ARG A 15 -6.06 9.47 -4.94
C ARG A 15 -6.57 10.78 -4.35
N ASP A 16 -5.96 11.91 -4.71
CA ASP A 16 -6.11 13.22 -4.07
C ASP A 16 -6.10 13.15 -2.54
N ALA A 17 -5.27 12.25 -2.01
CA ALA A 17 -5.20 11.93 -0.58
C ALA A 17 -3.72 11.75 -0.16
N PRO A 18 -2.92 12.81 -0.23
CA PRO A 18 -1.47 12.74 -0.05
C PRO A 18 -1.02 12.29 1.35
N LEU A 19 -1.82 12.56 2.39
CA LEU A 19 -1.51 12.16 3.76
C LEU A 19 -2.22 10.86 4.19
N ALA A 20 -3.37 10.55 3.61
CA ALA A 20 -4.14 9.37 3.98
C ALA A 20 -3.80 8.11 3.15
N ALA A 21 -3.66 8.24 1.83
CA ALA A 21 -3.45 7.08 0.94
C ALA A 21 -2.02 6.54 1.04
N GLU A 22 -1.85 5.22 0.93
CA GLU A 22 -0.56 4.54 0.77
C GLU A 22 -0.65 3.57 -0.41
N LEU A 23 0.48 3.35 -1.09
CA LEU A 23 0.52 2.39 -2.20
C LEU A 23 0.24 0.98 -1.66
N PRO A 24 -0.81 0.29 -2.12
CA PRO A 24 -1.18 -1.03 -1.62
C PRO A 24 -0.03 -2.04 -1.77
N LEU A 25 0.02 -3.02 -0.87
CA LEU A 25 1.03 -4.06 -0.88
C LEU A 25 0.73 -5.19 -1.89
N ALA A 26 -0.54 -5.33 -2.29
CA ALA A 26 -1.00 -6.35 -3.20
C ALA A 26 -2.04 -5.80 -4.19
N PHE A 27 -2.07 -6.40 -5.38
CA PHE A 27 -3.12 -6.17 -6.37
C PHE A 27 -4.09 -7.33 -6.30
N THR A 28 -5.28 -7.11 -5.75
CA THR A 28 -6.29 -8.15 -5.51
C THR A 28 -7.16 -8.34 -6.74
N ALA A 29 -7.92 -7.30 -7.10
CA ALA A 29 -8.83 -7.28 -8.23
C ALA A 29 -8.95 -5.86 -8.79
N ARG A 30 -9.22 -5.77 -10.09
CA ARG A 30 -9.45 -4.48 -10.77
C ARG A 30 -10.62 -3.69 -10.16
N SER A 31 -11.66 -4.37 -9.69
CA SER A 31 -12.84 -3.74 -9.09
C SER A 31 -12.55 -3.08 -7.74
N ASN A 32 -11.57 -3.61 -7.00
CA ASN A 32 -11.22 -3.15 -5.67
C ASN A 32 -10.11 -2.10 -5.71
N TRP A 33 -9.25 -2.15 -6.75
CA TRP A 33 -8.20 -1.16 -6.93
C TRP A 33 -8.77 0.26 -7.02
N ARG A 34 -8.03 1.21 -6.45
CA ARG A 34 -8.38 2.63 -6.43
C ARG A 34 -7.18 3.47 -6.84
N GLY A 35 -7.42 4.58 -7.55
CA GLY A 35 -6.36 5.42 -8.12
C GLY A 35 -5.73 4.81 -9.38
N SER A 36 -4.58 5.34 -9.78
CA SER A 36 -3.87 4.87 -10.98
C SER A 36 -3.36 3.45 -10.82
N PHE A 37 -3.40 2.67 -11.91
CA PHE A 37 -2.96 1.27 -11.90
C PHE A 37 -1.43 1.15 -11.75
N PRO A 38 -0.92 0.07 -11.10
CA PRO A 38 0.50 -0.15 -10.89
C PRO A 38 1.35 -0.05 -12.15
N ARG A 39 0.88 -0.63 -13.27
CA ARG A 39 1.58 -0.54 -14.56
C ARG A 39 1.82 0.92 -14.97
N ASP A 40 0.77 1.73 -14.93
CA ASP A 40 0.82 3.13 -15.41
C ASP A 40 1.63 4.01 -14.45
N LEU A 41 1.55 3.73 -13.14
CA LEU A 41 2.40 4.34 -12.13
C LEU A 41 3.88 4.06 -12.40
N LEU A 42 4.24 2.82 -12.71
CA LEU A 42 5.62 2.44 -13.02
C LEU A 42 6.10 3.10 -14.32
N CYS A 43 5.27 3.12 -15.37
CA CYS A 43 5.61 3.83 -16.61
C CYS A 43 5.85 5.32 -16.36
N THR A 44 4.99 5.96 -15.55
CA THR A 44 5.12 7.37 -15.18
C THR A 44 6.40 7.62 -14.37
N PHE A 45 6.70 6.75 -13.40
CA PHE A 45 7.94 6.81 -12.63
C PHE A 45 9.17 6.70 -13.53
N CYS A 46 9.22 5.69 -14.42
CA CYS A 46 10.31 5.53 -15.37
C CYS A 46 10.49 6.77 -16.25
N HIS A 47 9.40 7.35 -16.75
CA HIS A 47 9.45 8.58 -17.55
C HIS A 47 10.04 9.76 -16.77
N GLN A 48 9.56 9.99 -15.54
CA GLN A 48 10.03 11.09 -14.68
C GLN A 48 11.51 10.98 -14.31
N HIS A 49 12.03 9.77 -14.21
CA HIS A 49 13.44 9.50 -13.92
C HIS A 49 14.30 9.28 -15.17
N HIS A 50 13.80 9.66 -16.35
CA HIS A 50 14.51 9.54 -17.63
C HIS A 50 15.00 8.11 -17.91
N LEU A 51 14.18 7.11 -17.58
CA LEU A 51 14.41 5.71 -17.93
C LEU A 51 13.67 5.33 -19.21
N SER A 52 13.96 4.15 -19.75
CA SER A 52 13.16 3.57 -20.84
C SER A 52 11.82 3.08 -20.30
N GLU A 53 10.83 2.89 -21.20
CA GLU A 53 9.56 2.29 -20.80
C GLU A 53 9.81 0.86 -20.26
N PRO A 54 9.20 0.47 -19.13
CA PRO A 54 9.37 -0.87 -18.59
C PRO A 54 8.85 -1.94 -19.57
N VAL A 55 9.62 -3.02 -19.72
CA VAL A 55 9.28 -4.13 -20.61
C VAL A 55 8.58 -5.21 -19.79
N PHE A 56 7.38 -5.60 -20.22
CA PHE A 56 6.58 -6.66 -19.60
C PHE A 56 6.53 -7.87 -20.51
N SER A 57 6.93 -9.03 -20.01
CA SER A 57 6.88 -10.30 -20.74
C SER A 57 5.97 -11.28 -20.02
N VAL A 58 4.82 -11.56 -20.62
CA VAL A 58 3.82 -12.46 -20.04
C VAL A 58 3.98 -13.85 -20.61
N THR A 59 4.19 -14.83 -19.73
CA THR A 59 4.24 -16.26 -20.08
C THR A 59 2.99 -16.96 -19.58
N SER A 60 2.54 -17.95 -20.35
CA SER A 60 1.41 -18.83 -20.01
C SER A 60 1.94 -20.20 -19.64
N SER A 61 1.42 -20.79 -18.57
CA SER A 61 1.68 -22.17 -18.18
C SER A 61 0.35 -22.93 -18.15
N GLU A 62 0.32 -24.08 -18.82
CA GLU A 62 -0.76 -25.04 -18.75
C GLU A 62 -0.49 -25.98 -17.57
N ALA A 63 -0.82 -25.54 -16.36
CA ALA A 63 -0.70 -26.39 -15.18
C ALA A 63 -2.00 -27.22 -15.00
N PRO A 64 -1.94 -28.54 -14.80
CA PRO A 64 -3.07 -29.30 -14.30
C PRO A 64 -3.43 -28.79 -12.91
N LEU A 65 -4.72 -28.48 -12.66
CA LEU A 65 -5.27 -27.85 -11.45
C LEU A 65 -4.96 -28.54 -10.10
N LYS A 66 -4.20 -29.64 -10.08
CA LYS A 66 -3.87 -30.41 -8.87
C LYS A 66 -2.82 -29.78 -7.97
N ALA A 67 -2.08 -28.77 -8.41
CA ALA A 67 -0.94 -28.22 -7.64
C ALA A 67 -1.31 -27.13 -6.61
N MET A 68 -2.58 -26.71 -6.50
CA MET A 68 -2.98 -25.61 -5.59
C MET A 68 -3.83 -26.06 -4.38
N GLY A 69 -4.05 -27.38 -4.20
CA GLY A 69 -4.89 -27.91 -3.11
C GLY A 69 -4.14 -28.38 -1.86
N GLU A 70 -2.81 -28.40 -1.84
CA GLU A 70 -2.02 -29.06 -0.78
C GLU A 70 -1.35 -28.11 0.23
N GLN A 71 -1.80 -26.85 0.34
CA GLN A 71 -1.33 -25.93 1.40
C GLN A 71 -2.34 -25.69 2.54
N GLU A 72 -3.48 -26.39 2.55
CA GLU A 72 -4.41 -26.41 3.68
C GLU A 72 -4.77 -27.86 4.06
N LYS A 73 -3.83 -28.64 4.60
CA LYS A 73 -4.12 -29.73 5.56
C LYS A 73 -2.87 -30.43 6.08
N LEU A 74 -2.43 -30.02 7.26
CA LEU A 74 -1.66 -30.77 8.25
C LEU A 74 -1.72 -29.83 9.48
N GLU A 75 -2.35 -30.12 10.62
CA GLU A 75 -2.60 -31.37 11.32
C GLU A 75 -3.86 -31.23 12.22
N SER A 76 -4.66 -32.29 12.31
CA SER A 76 -5.45 -32.62 13.50
C SER A 76 -5.95 -34.05 13.33
N GLU A 77 -5.19 -34.99 13.88
CA GLU A 77 -5.63 -36.38 14.09
C GLU A 77 -6.73 -36.42 15.16
N ASN A 78 -7.91 -36.92 14.82
CA ASN A 78 -8.44 -38.14 15.43
C ASN A 78 -9.72 -38.63 14.72
N PRO A 79 -9.93 -39.95 14.61
CA PRO A 79 -10.99 -40.55 13.79
C PRO A 79 -12.17 -40.98 14.64
N LEU A 80 -13.41 -40.61 14.30
CA LEU A 80 -14.60 -41.44 14.58
C LEU A 80 -15.69 -41.17 13.53
N GLU A 81 -16.13 -42.27 12.92
CA GLU A 81 -17.24 -42.39 11.97
C GLU A 81 -18.58 -41.92 12.56
N VAL A 82 -19.52 -41.47 11.72
CA VAL A 82 -20.83 -42.10 11.46
C VAL A 82 -21.68 -41.18 10.57
N ASP A 83 -21.85 -41.63 9.33
CA ASP A 83 -23.06 -41.67 8.51
C ASP A 83 -24.22 -40.68 8.80
N LYS A 84 -24.57 -39.88 7.78
CA LYS A 84 -25.97 -39.64 7.33
C LYS A 84 -26.04 -38.87 6.02
N LEU A 85 -26.32 -39.62 4.95
CA LEU A 85 -27.06 -39.14 3.78
C LEU A 85 -28.42 -38.53 4.21
N ARG A 86 -28.80 -37.35 3.70
CA ARG A 86 -30.04 -37.18 2.91
C ARG A 86 -30.17 -35.82 2.21
N ASN A 87 -30.15 -35.90 0.89
CA ASN A 87 -30.82 -35.11 -0.14
C ASN A 87 -31.73 -33.93 0.27
N ARG A 88 -31.53 -32.78 -0.42
CA ARG A 88 -32.64 -32.06 -1.06
C ARG A 88 -32.17 -31.43 -2.38
N ARG A 89 -32.49 -32.09 -3.49
CA ARG A 89 -32.62 -31.48 -4.82
C ARG A 89 -34.00 -30.84 -4.91
N LEU A 90 -34.10 -29.69 -5.56
CA LEU A 90 -35.17 -29.37 -6.49
C LEU A 90 -34.57 -28.50 -7.61
N ASP A 91 -34.72 -29.02 -8.82
CA ASP A 91 -34.27 -28.51 -10.11
C ASP A 91 -35.20 -27.39 -10.63
N GLY A 92 -34.69 -26.65 -11.62
CA GLY A 92 -35.43 -25.67 -12.43
C GLY A 92 -34.58 -25.11 -13.57
N GLU A 93 -34.32 -25.99 -14.57
CA GLU A 93 -34.11 -25.81 -16.03
C GLU A 93 -33.47 -24.49 -16.55
N GLU A 94 -32.24 -24.52 -17.08
CA GLU A 94 -31.76 -25.05 -18.38
C GLU A 94 -32.22 -24.28 -19.64
N ASN A 95 -31.28 -23.48 -20.15
CA ASN A 95 -30.91 -23.34 -21.56
C ASN A 95 -29.42 -22.99 -21.51
N GLY A 96 -28.44 -23.78 -21.94
CA GLY A 96 -28.46 -24.85 -22.91
C GLY A 96 -27.25 -24.62 -23.82
N GLU A 97 -26.04 -24.79 -23.29
CA GLU A 97 -24.82 -25.03 -24.07
C GLU A 97 -23.79 -25.71 -23.17
N SER A 98 -23.94 -27.03 -23.04
CA SER A 98 -22.89 -27.92 -22.56
C SER A 98 -22.18 -28.51 -23.78
N CYS A 99 -20.96 -28.06 -24.03
CA CYS A 99 -19.95 -28.84 -24.73
C CYS A 99 -18.73 -28.93 -23.79
N GLY A 100 -18.41 -30.15 -23.36
CA GLY A 100 -17.31 -30.40 -22.45
C GLY A 100 -15.95 -30.08 -23.07
N ASP A 101 -15.05 -29.61 -22.23
CA ASP A 101 -13.64 -29.98 -22.29
C ASP A 101 -13.03 -29.70 -20.92
N GLY A 102 -12.04 -30.50 -20.52
CA GLY A 102 -11.28 -30.30 -19.29
C GLY A 102 -10.46 -29.03 -19.39
N SER A 103 -11.11 -27.87 -19.23
CA SER A 103 -10.51 -26.54 -19.41
C SER A 103 -9.33 -26.38 -18.48
N THR A 104 -8.14 -26.63 -19.02
CA THR A 104 -6.86 -26.22 -18.48
C THR A 104 -6.91 -24.69 -18.40
N LYS A 105 -7.30 -24.16 -17.24
CA LYS A 105 -7.25 -22.71 -16.99
C LYS A 105 -5.78 -22.29 -17.05
N SER A 106 -5.40 -21.64 -18.13
CA SER A 106 -4.05 -21.12 -18.32
C SER A 106 -3.69 -20.17 -17.16
N LEU A 107 -2.53 -20.40 -16.58
CA LEU A 107 -1.96 -19.55 -15.54
C LEU A 107 -0.91 -18.63 -16.15
N TYR A 108 -0.94 -17.36 -15.79
CA TYR A 108 -0.07 -16.34 -16.33
C TYR A 108 0.94 -15.88 -15.29
N ARG A 109 2.17 -15.67 -15.73
CA ARG A 109 3.21 -14.96 -14.99
C ARG A 109 3.72 -13.83 -15.85
N CYS A 110 4.11 -12.72 -15.22
CA CYS A 110 4.74 -11.60 -15.92
C CYS A 110 6.14 -11.40 -15.37
N THR A 111 7.16 -11.46 -16.22
CA THR A 111 8.48 -10.90 -15.91
C THR A 111 8.52 -9.44 -16.36
N LEU A 112 9.29 -8.63 -15.65
CA LEU A 112 9.34 -7.19 -15.82
C LEU A 112 10.78 -6.71 -15.77
N THR A 113 11.17 -5.90 -16.76
CA THR A 113 12.53 -5.33 -16.82
C THR A 113 12.47 -3.81 -16.93
N VAL A 114 13.25 -3.13 -16.09
CA VAL A 114 13.46 -1.68 -16.12
C VAL A 114 14.86 -1.39 -16.65
N LEU A 115 14.93 -0.56 -17.68
CA LEU A 115 16.14 -0.28 -18.45
C LEU A 115 16.53 1.20 -18.36
N THR A 116 17.84 1.48 -18.44
CA THR A 116 18.33 2.83 -18.73
C THR A 116 17.91 3.25 -20.15
N LYS A 117 18.03 4.54 -20.49
CA LYS A 117 17.85 5.02 -21.89
C LYS A 117 18.82 4.38 -22.88
N ARG A 118 19.94 3.84 -22.40
CA ARG A 118 20.95 3.16 -23.22
C ARG A 118 20.66 1.67 -23.39
N GLY A 119 19.63 1.14 -22.73
CA GLY A 119 19.27 -0.27 -22.78
C GLY A 119 19.92 -1.13 -21.69
N ASP A 120 20.63 -0.54 -20.73
CA ASP A 120 21.23 -1.30 -19.64
C ASP A 120 20.18 -1.71 -18.60
N ILE A 121 20.22 -2.96 -18.13
CA ILE A 121 19.28 -3.45 -17.12
C ILE A 121 19.57 -2.80 -15.76
N ILE A 122 18.53 -2.24 -15.15
CA ILE A 122 18.58 -1.69 -13.79
C ILE A 122 17.89 -2.65 -12.83
N ILE A 123 16.65 -3.06 -13.16
CA ILE A 123 15.82 -3.93 -12.35
C ILE A 123 15.25 -5.01 -13.25
N GLU A 124 15.32 -6.25 -12.80
CA GLU A 124 14.64 -7.40 -13.38
C GLU A 124 13.78 -8.04 -12.29
N CYS A 125 12.50 -8.24 -12.58
CA CYS A 125 11.54 -8.81 -11.66
C CYS A 125 10.90 -10.04 -12.30
N SER A 126 11.14 -11.19 -11.69
CA SER A 126 10.62 -12.48 -12.11
C SER A 126 9.85 -13.10 -10.94
N PRO A 127 8.63 -12.61 -10.65
CA PRO A 127 7.86 -13.05 -9.49
C PRO A 127 7.48 -14.54 -9.61
N GLY A 128 7.49 -15.23 -8.48
CA GLY A 128 7.12 -16.65 -8.39
C GLY A 128 5.62 -16.94 -8.55
N ASP A 129 4.77 -15.91 -8.46
CA ASP A 129 3.32 -16.10 -8.45
C ASP A 129 2.74 -16.32 -9.85
N PHE A 130 1.60 -16.99 -9.88
CA PHE A 130 0.81 -17.24 -11.06
C PHE A 130 -0.59 -16.66 -10.89
N TYR A 131 -1.14 -16.11 -11.97
CA TYR A 131 -2.42 -15.40 -11.97
C TYR A 131 -3.35 -15.97 -13.02
N ARG A 132 -4.66 -15.90 -12.76
CA ARG A 132 -5.69 -16.35 -13.71
C ARG A 132 -5.86 -15.40 -14.89
N SER A 133 -5.40 -14.16 -14.75
CA SER A 133 -5.52 -13.09 -15.74
C SER A 133 -4.15 -12.53 -16.09
N LYS A 134 -3.92 -12.30 -17.39
CA LYS A 134 -2.72 -11.61 -17.89
C LYS A 134 -2.58 -10.22 -17.26
N ASN A 135 -3.69 -9.51 -17.11
CA ASN A 135 -3.68 -8.17 -16.53
C ASN A 135 -3.22 -8.22 -15.06
N ASP A 136 -3.76 -9.14 -14.26
CA ASP A 136 -3.41 -9.25 -12.85
C ASP A 136 -1.93 -9.59 -12.66
N ALA A 137 -1.37 -10.44 -13.54
CA ALA A 137 0.07 -10.73 -13.55
C ALA A 137 0.90 -9.46 -13.82
N VAL A 138 0.52 -8.65 -14.80
CA VAL A 138 1.21 -7.41 -15.15
C VAL A 138 1.12 -6.39 -14.01
N GLN A 139 -0.08 -6.16 -13.46
CA GLN A 139 -0.28 -5.19 -12.38
C GLN A 139 0.46 -5.61 -11.12
N SER A 140 0.42 -6.90 -10.77
CA SER A 140 1.11 -7.42 -9.60
C SER A 140 2.63 -7.33 -9.73
N ALA A 141 3.18 -7.64 -10.92
CA ALA A 141 4.62 -7.49 -11.17
C ALA A 141 5.07 -6.03 -11.07
N ALA A 142 4.30 -5.09 -11.65
CA ALA A 142 4.57 -3.66 -11.53
C ALA A 142 4.50 -3.18 -10.08
N LEU A 143 3.50 -3.63 -9.32
CA LEU A 143 3.32 -3.25 -7.93
C LEU A 143 4.46 -3.73 -7.05
N LYS A 144 4.96 -4.95 -7.27
CA LYS A 144 6.15 -5.46 -6.56
C LYS A 144 7.37 -4.57 -6.75
N VAL A 145 7.62 -4.14 -7.98
CA VAL A 145 8.74 -3.23 -8.29
C VAL A 145 8.54 -1.86 -7.63
N LEU A 146 7.33 -1.28 -7.73
CA LEU A 146 7.01 0.00 -7.09
C LEU A 146 7.12 -0.07 -5.56
N GLY A 147 6.64 -1.14 -4.94
CA GLY A 147 6.72 -1.36 -3.50
C GLY A 147 8.16 -1.52 -3.03
N TRP A 148 9.00 -2.26 -3.79
CA TRP A 148 10.43 -2.36 -3.52
C TRP A 148 11.12 -0.98 -3.66
N LEU A 149 10.85 -0.24 -4.74
CA LEU A 149 11.37 1.11 -4.93
C LEU A 149 10.94 2.04 -3.79
N SER A 150 9.68 2.02 -3.37
CA SER A 150 9.18 2.86 -2.28
C SER A 150 9.91 2.56 -0.96
N LYS A 151 10.14 1.28 -0.64
CA LYS A 151 10.94 0.87 0.53
C LYS A 151 12.38 1.40 0.43
N CYS A 152 13.03 1.26 -0.72
CA CYS A 152 14.39 1.78 -0.95
C CYS A 152 14.49 3.30 -0.74
N PHE A 153 13.49 4.07 -1.20
CA PHE A 153 13.49 5.52 -1.08
C PHE A 153 13.10 6.00 0.33
N LYS A 154 12.31 5.22 1.09
CA LYS A 154 11.89 5.55 2.47
C LYS A 154 12.91 5.11 3.54
N GLN A 155 13.70 4.06 3.31
CA GLN A 155 14.68 3.50 4.27
C GLN A 155 16.13 3.79 3.83
N PHE A 156 16.48 5.08 3.82
CA PHE A 156 17.71 5.57 3.18
C PHE A 156 19.03 5.17 3.86
N ASP A 157 19.01 4.88 5.16
CA ASP A 157 20.22 4.52 5.92
C ASP A 157 20.70 3.07 5.63
N PHE A 158 20.01 2.34 4.75
CA PHE A 158 20.36 0.99 4.35
C PHE A 158 21.15 0.99 3.03
N PRO A 159 22.35 0.37 2.98
CA PRO A 159 23.10 0.21 1.73
C PRO A 159 22.27 -0.52 0.67
N VAL A 160 22.39 -0.09 -0.60
CA VAL A 160 21.68 -0.70 -1.75
C VAL A 160 21.93 -2.20 -1.82
N GLU A 161 23.12 -2.66 -1.44
CA GLU A 161 23.51 -4.07 -1.39
C GLU A 161 22.61 -4.90 -0.47
N LYS A 162 22.14 -4.32 0.65
CA LYS A 162 21.19 -4.99 1.54
C LYS A 162 19.77 -5.04 0.95
N PHE A 163 19.40 -4.05 0.14
CA PHE A 163 18.12 -4.07 -0.59
C PHE A 163 18.09 -5.10 -1.72
N VAL A 164 19.24 -5.43 -2.32
CA VAL A 164 19.35 -6.54 -3.28
C VAL A 164 18.98 -7.87 -2.61
N CYS A 165 19.45 -8.11 -1.38
CA CYS A 165 19.10 -9.32 -0.64
C CYS A 165 17.58 -9.39 -0.33
N LEU A 166 16.95 -8.27 0.04
CA LEU A 166 15.50 -8.19 0.29
C LEU A 166 14.66 -8.34 -0.98
N GLY A 167 15.15 -7.81 -2.10
CA GLY A 167 14.53 -7.93 -3.42
C GLY A 167 14.57 -9.36 -3.95
N SER A 168 15.68 -10.07 -3.74
CA SER A 168 15.89 -11.44 -4.22
C SER A 168 14.85 -12.42 -3.69
N ALA A 169 14.43 -12.26 -2.42
CA ALA A 169 13.35 -13.06 -1.82
C ALA A 169 12.00 -12.90 -2.53
N HIS A 170 11.81 -11.82 -3.29
CA HIS A 170 10.59 -11.50 -4.03
C HIS A 170 10.77 -11.65 -5.56
N GLY A 171 11.90 -12.22 -6.00
CA GLY A 171 12.23 -12.38 -7.42
C GLY A 171 12.72 -11.09 -8.09
N ILE A 172 13.17 -10.10 -7.33
CA ILE A 172 13.70 -8.83 -7.85
C ILE A 172 15.23 -8.88 -7.82
N HIS A 173 15.83 -8.82 -9.00
CA HIS A 173 17.27 -8.71 -9.22
C HIS A 173 17.62 -7.29 -9.68
N VAL A 174 18.66 -6.69 -9.09
CA VAL A 174 19.01 -5.28 -9.32
C VAL A 174 20.48 -5.17 -9.67
N SER A 175 20.77 -4.48 -10.76
CA SER A 175 22.14 -4.08 -11.10
C SER A 175 22.54 -2.89 -10.21
N VAL A 176 23.31 -3.15 -9.16
CA VAL A 176 23.69 -2.15 -8.15
C VAL A 176 24.43 -0.96 -8.77
N SER A 177 25.32 -1.20 -9.73
CA SER A 177 26.07 -0.15 -10.41
C SER A 177 25.15 0.79 -11.19
N ASN A 178 24.27 0.22 -12.01
CA ASN A 178 23.34 0.98 -12.84
C ASN A 178 22.30 1.70 -11.98
N PHE A 179 21.78 1.03 -10.94
CA PHE A 179 20.80 1.62 -10.02
C PHE A 179 21.40 2.81 -9.27
N SER A 180 22.58 2.63 -8.66
CA SER A 180 23.27 3.70 -7.93
C SER A 180 23.61 4.87 -8.85
N GLN A 181 24.10 4.60 -10.07
CA GLN A 181 24.40 5.66 -11.03
C GLN A 181 23.15 6.47 -11.39
N GLN A 182 22.03 5.81 -11.66
CA GLN A 182 20.79 6.46 -12.08
C GLN A 182 20.11 7.25 -10.97
N PHE A 183 20.14 6.72 -9.74
CA PHE A 183 19.35 7.29 -8.63
C PHE A 183 20.16 8.02 -7.56
N SER A 184 21.51 8.00 -7.57
CA SER A 184 22.38 8.57 -6.52
C SER A 184 21.97 9.95 -6.01
N LYS A 185 21.66 10.90 -6.91
CA LYS A 185 21.26 12.28 -6.54
C LYS A 185 19.91 12.31 -5.84
N GLN A 186 18.94 11.57 -6.38
CA GLN A 186 17.57 11.47 -5.88
C GLN A 186 17.56 10.80 -4.51
N ILE A 187 18.26 9.67 -4.41
CA ILE A 187 18.57 8.94 -3.19
C ILE A 187 19.07 9.94 -2.13
N THR A 188 20.15 10.67 -2.40
CA THR A 188 20.71 11.66 -1.45
C THR A 188 19.71 12.76 -1.06
N LEU A 189 18.96 13.30 -2.03
CA LEU A 189 17.95 14.33 -1.81
C LEU A 189 16.85 13.84 -0.87
N TYR A 190 16.27 12.66 -1.11
CA TYR A 190 15.21 12.11 -0.26
C TYR A 190 15.71 11.70 1.13
N GLY A 191 16.93 11.19 1.23
CA GLY A 191 17.58 10.89 2.50
C GLY A 191 17.78 12.12 3.39
N SER A 192 18.10 13.28 2.81
CA SER A 192 18.23 14.55 3.55
C SER A 192 16.91 15.00 4.16
N LEU A 193 15.80 14.82 3.44
CA LEU A 193 14.46 15.22 3.90
C LEU A 193 13.97 14.38 5.07
N HIS A 194 14.26 13.08 5.03
CA HIS A 194 13.86 12.16 6.09
C HIS A 194 14.76 12.25 7.33
N ASN A 195 16.06 12.55 7.16
CA ASN A 195 16.99 12.74 8.28
C ASN A 195 16.69 13.98 9.12
N VAL A 196 16.16 15.06 8.53
CA VAL A 196 15.66 16.21 9.30
C VAL A 196 14.49 15.78 10.19
N GLN A 197 13.61 14.90 9.70
CA GLN A 197 12.47 14.41 10.48
C GLN A 197 12.88 13.47 11.64
N GLN A 198 13.80 12.53 11.41
CA GLN A 198 14.27 11.63 12.49
C GLN A 198 15.14 12.36 13.52
N LYS A 199 15.98 13.32 13.12
CA LYS A 199 16.70 14.18 14.07
C LYS A 199 15.74 15.02 14.89
N ASN A 200 14.67 15.56 14.30
CA ASN A 200 13.68 16.32 15.06
C ASN A 200 12.83 15.44 15.99
N ALA A 201 12.53 14.20 15.61
CA ALA A 201 11.87 13.23 16.48
C ALA A 201 12.76 12.79 17.67
N SER A 202 14.06 12.62 17.44
CA SER A 202 15.02 12.25 18.50
C SER A 202 15.45 13.43 19.37
N ILE A 203 15.51 14.66 18.83
CA ILE A 203 15.75 15.90 19.60
C ILE A 203 14.52 16.26 20.43
N LYS A 204 13.29 16.11 19.90
CA LYS A 204 12.06 16.27 20.71
C LYS A 204 12.00 15.27 21.86
N ARG A 205 12.43 14.02 21.64
CA ARG A 205 12.53 12.98 22.69
C ARG A 205 13.58 13.35 23.77
N ARG A 206 14.71 13.96 23.39
CA ARG A 206 15.72 14.44 24.36
C ARG A 206 15.31 15.73 25.09
N LEU A 207 14.54 16.61 24.45
CA LEU A 207 14.02 17.83 25.08
C LEU A 207 12.82 17.53 26.00
N SER A 208 12.00 16.53 25.70
CA SER A 208 10.95 16.07 26.63
C SER A 208 11.53 15.45 27.90
N ASP A 209 12.68 14.76 27.80
CA ASP A 209 13.36 14.19 28.96
C ASP A 209 14.05 15.27 29.83
N ALA A 210 14.40 16.43 29.25
CA ALA A 210 15.02 17.55 29.97
C ALA A 210 14.01 18.53 30.59
N ILE A 211 12.75 18.54 30.13
CA ILE A 211 11.71 19.52 30.53
C ILE A 211 10.64 18.90 31.44
N ASN A 212 10.71 17.60 31.75
CA ASN A 212 9.81 16.94 32.70
C ASN A 212 10.11 17.34 34.17
N GLY A 213 9.75 18.58 34.49
CA GLY A 213 9.76 19.17 35.81
C GLY A 213 8.63 20.20 35.98
N ARG A 214 7.48 20.05 35.30
CA ARG A 214 6.18 20.61 35.73
C ARG A 214 5.04 20.22 34.77
N ASN A 215 4.11 19.43 35.30
CA ASN A 215 2.69 19.31 34.98
C ASN A 215 2.26 19.50 33.50
N GLN A 216 2.26 18.40 32.72
CA GLN A 216 1.37 18.24 31.56
C GLN A 216 0.26 17.24 31.89
N PRO A 217 -0.96 17.42 31.36
CA PRO A 217 -2.04 16.44 31.48
C PRO A 217 -1.74 15.23 30.58
N ASN A 218 -1.51 14.09 31.22
CA ASN A 218 -1.56 12.70 30.73
C ASN A 218 -1.33 12.49 29.22
N SER A 219 -0.09 12.17 28.85
CA SER A 219 0.21 11.45 27.61
C SER A 219 -0.13 9.95 27.79
N PRO A 220 -0.99 9.33 26.97
CA PRO A 220 -1.19 7.90 27.00
C PRO A 220 -0.16 7.24 26.05
N HIS A 221 1.10 7.22 26.46
CA HIS A 221 2.11 6.37 25.83
C HIS A 221 2.43 5.19 26.75
N GLU A 222 1.42 4.35 27.00
CA GLU A 222 1.62 2.99 27.48
C GLU A 222 1.70 2.05 26.26
N ASN A 223 2.85 1.42 26.04
CA ASN A 223 3.11 0.29 25.12
C ASN A 223 3.09 0.51 23.59
N GLY A 224 3.24 1.72 23.08
CA GLY A 224 3.46 1.93 21.62
C GLY A 224 2.25 1.62 20.72
N LYS A 225 1.07 1.38 21.31
CA LYS A 225 -0.19 1.32 20.59
C LYS A 225 -0.76 2.73 20.42
N ILE A 226 -1.29 3.02 19.23
CA ILE A 226 -2.02 4.26 18.97
C ILE A 226 -3.37 4.13 19.67
N HIS A 227 -3.70 5.08 20.53
CA HIS A 227 -5.01 5.12 21.17
C HIS A 227 -6.01 5.85 20.26
N PHE A 228 -7.11 5.18 19.93
CA PHE A 228 -8.20 5.75 19.14
C PHE A 228 -9.32 6.19 20.08
N ASN A 229 -9.77 7.44 19.94
CA ASN A 229 -11.02 7.88 20.56
C ASN A 229 -12.15 7.65 19.56
N ILE A 230 -12.92 6.57 19.75
CA ILE A 230 -14.05 6.20 18.90
C ILE A 230 -15.35 6.60 19.58
N GLU A 231 -16.14 7.42 18.90
CA GLU A 231 -17.41 7.96 19.36
C GLU A 231 -18.54 7.62 18.37
N GLY A 232 -19.79 7.69 18.85
CA GLY A 232 -20.98 7.50 18.03
C GLY A 232 -21.65 6.12 18.19
N PRO A 233 -22.85 5.96 17.61
CA PRO A 233 -23.64 4.74 17.74
C PRO A 233 -22.96 3.58 17.02
N ASP A 234 -22.83 2.45 17.71
CA ASP A 234 -22.32 1.22 17.11
C ASP A 234 -23.42 0.55 16.26
N SER A 235 -23.21 0.49 14.95
CA SER A 235 -24.13 -0.18 14.03
C SER A 235 -23.96 -1.71 14.00
N GLY A 236 -22.87 -2.25 14.57
CA GLY A 236 -22.51 -3.66 14.48
C GLY A 236 -22.03 -4.12 13.09
N ILE A 237 -21.93 -3.19 12.12
CA ILE A 237 -21.44 -3.47 10.76
C ILE A 237 -19.98 -3.01 10.69
N TYR A 238 -19.05 -3.95 10.62
CA TYR A 238 -17.62 -3.69 10.57
C TYR A 238 -17.04 -4.05 9.20
N ALA A 239 -15.96 -3.36 8.83
CA ALA A 239 -15.24 -3.68 7.61
C ALA A 239 -14.44 -4.98 7.77
N SER A 240 -14.30 -5.75 6.68
CA SER A 240 -13.52 -6.99 6.64
C SER A 240 -12.43 -6.91 5.58
N ASN A 241 -11.37 -7.72 5.70
CA ASN A 241 -10.30 -7.75 4.70
C ASN A 241 -10.85 -8.08 3.30
N GLY A 242 -10.42 -7.34 2.29
CA GLY A 242 -10.91 -7.43 0.91
C GLY A 242 -12.21 -6.66 0.64
N SER A 243 -12.86 -6.08 1.66
CA SER A 243 -13.97 -5.15 1.48
C SER A 243 -13.48 -3.73 1.19
N LEU A 244 -14.35 -2.92 0.58
CA LEU A 244 -14.11 -1.49 0.39
C LEU A 244 -14.74 -0.72 1.55
N ALA A 245 -13.91 -0.04 2.34
CA ALA A 245 -14.35 0.91 3.33
C ALA A 245 -14.46 2.30 2.69
N CYS A 246 -15.53 3.04 3.03
CA CYS A 246 -15.70 4.43 2.62
C CYS A 246 -15.76 5.32 3.86
N ILE A 247 -14.84 6.28 3.95
CA ILE A 247 -14.74 7.19 5.10
C ILE A 247 -14.79 8.64 4.64
N SER A 248 -15.20 9.52 5.56
CA SER A 248 -14.87 10.95 5.52
C SER A 248 -13.73 11.19 6.50
N TYR A 249 -12.71 11.93 6.09
CA TYR A 249 -11.58 12.26 6.95
C TYR A 249 -11.17 13.72 6.83
N ALA A 250 -10.58 14.25 7.90
CA ALA A 250 -9.89 15.52 7.91
C ALA A 250 -8.61 15.42 8.75
N VAL A 251 -7.47 15.79 8.15
CA VAL A 251 -6.16 15.83 8.78
C VAL A 251 -5.84 17.26 9.14
N PHE A 252 -5.44 17.47 10.39
CA PHE A 252 -5.09 18.79 10.89
C PHE A 252 -3.66 18.81 11.40
N TRP A 253 -2.93 19.84 10.99
CA TRP A 253 -1.65 20.20 11.56
C TRP A 253 -1.87 21.06 12.80
N VAL A 254 -1.33 20.63 13.94
CA VAL A 254 -1.45 21.33 15.22
C VAL A 254 -0.07 21.88 15.62
N ASN A 255 0.03 23.20 15.78
CA ASN A 255 1.22 23.88 16.27
C ASN A 255 0.84 24.82 17.43
N GLY A 256 1.02 24.36 18.66
CA GLY A 256 0.45 25.02 19.83
C GLY A 256 -1.08 25.05 19.73
N ASP A 257 -1.67 26.24 19.85
CA ASP A 257 -3.13 26.42 19.77
C ASP A 257 -3.67 26.55 18.33
N GLN A 258 -2.78 26.64 17.33
CA GLN A 258 -3.19 26.76 15.93
C GLN A 258 -3.44 25.39 15.31
N ARG A 259 -4.64 25.21 14.75
CA ARG A 259 -5.05 24.00 14.03
C ARG A 259 -5.36 24.34 12.57
N ASN A 260 -4.54 23.87 11.64
CA ASN A 260 -4.70 24.11 10.21
C ASN A 260 -5.11 22.80 9.50
N CYS A 261 -6.18 22.83 8.71
CA CYS A 261 -6.56 21.67 7.89
C CYS A 261 -5.55 21.52 6.75
N VAL A 262 -4.95 20.33 6.61
CA VAL A 262 -3.87 20.04 5.64
C VAL A 262 -4.24 19.01 4.58
N ASP A 263 -5.26 18.18 4.84
CA ASP A 263 -5.80 17.20 3.91
C ASP A 263 -7.22 16.86 4.37
N ARG A 264 -8.17 16.76 3.45
CA ARG A 264 -9.58 16.46 3.75
C ARG A 264 -10.19 15.74 2.57
N ASN A 265 -11.03 14.75 2.86
CA ASN A 265 -11.87 14.12 1.85
C ASN A 265 -13.21 13.71 2.47
N GLU A 266 -14.31 14.00 1.77
CA GLU A 266 -15.67 13.67 2.21
C GLU A 266 -16.06 12.23 1.86
N GLN A 267 -15.50 11.69 0.79
CA GLN A 267 -15.81 10.35 0.30
C GLN A 267 -14.53 9.67 -0.19
N PHE A 268 -13.85 9.00 0.74
CA PHE A 268 -12.61 8.31 0.48
C PHE A 268 -12.78 6.80 0.63
N GLU A 269 -12.78 6.09 -0.51
CA GLU A 269 -12.91 4.64 -0.57
C GLU A 269 -11.57 3.93 -0.64
N PHE A 270 -11.32 2.92 0.19
CA PHE A 270 -10.10 2.11 0.11
C PHE A 270 -10.37 0.65 0.45
N GLU A 271 -9.51 -0.25 -0.04
CA GLU A 271 -9.60 -1.67 0.25
C GLU A 271 -8.94 -1.99 1.59
N MET A 272 -9.65 -2.74 2.44
CA MET A 272 -9.16 -3.20 3.74
C MET A 272 -8.24 -4.40 3.60
N GLY A 273 -7.18 -4.44 4.40
CA GLY A 273 -6.24 -5.55 4.53
C GLY A 273 -5.07 -5.51 3.53
N VAL A 274 -5.00 -4.50 2.67
CA VAL A 274 -3.93 -4.39 1.65
C VAL A 274 -2.97 -3.22 1.88
N GLY A 275 -3.16 -2.43 2.94
CA GLY A 275 -2.32 -1.26 3.21
C GLY A 275 -2.57 -0.11 2.23
N ALA A 276 -3.82 0.10 1.80
CA ALA A 276 -4.18 1.16 0.86
C ALA A 276 -4.19 2.58 1.49
N VAL A 277 -4.03 2.65 2.81
CA VAL A 277 -3.94 3.88 3.61
C VAL A 277 -2.82 3.75 4.64
N ILE A 278 -2.47 4.86 5.30
CA ILE A 278 -1.52 4.82 6.41
C ILE A 278 -2.05 3.90 7.53
N PHE A 279 -1.15 3.17 8.17
CA PHE A 279 -1.47 2.19 9.22
C PHE A 279 -2.46 2.71 10.29
N PRO A 280 -2.32 3.93 10.85
CA PRO A 280 -3.25 4.43 11.86
C PRO A 280 -4.70 4.57 11.36
N VAL A 281 -4.91 4.88 10.08
CA VAL A 281 -6.25 5.01 9.50
C VAL A 281 -6.90 3.63 9.36
N GLU A 282 -6.17 2.65 8.82
CA GLU A 282 -6.70 1.29 8.64
C GLU A 282 -6.99 0.62 9.98
N ASP A 283 -6.09 0.77 10.95
CA ASP A 283 -6.25 0.23 12.31
C ASP A 283 -7.44 0.86 13.04
N CYS A 284 -7.63 2.18 12.90
CA CYS A 284 -8.80 2.89 13.42
C CYS A 284 -10.09 2.35 12.79
N VAL A 285 -10.15 2.29 11.45
CA VAL A 285 -11.34 1.84 10.71
C VAL A 285 -11.67 0.37 10.99
N SER A 286 -10.67 -0.48 11.24
CA SER A 286 -10.89 -1.88 11.61
C SER A 286 -11.61 -2.06 12.97
N GLN A 287 -11.55 -1.04 13.83
CA GLN A 287 -12.20 -1.04 15.15
C GLN A 287 -13.53 -0.27 15.16
N MET A 288 -13.86 0.41 14.06
CA MET A 288 -15.08 1.20 13.92
C MET A 288 -16.16 0.41 13.20
N SER A 289 -17.41 0.61 13.61
CA SER A 289 -18.57 0.26 12.80
C SER A 289 -19.07 1.47 12.00
N VAL A 290 -19.92 1.20 11.00
CA VAL A 290 -20.50 2.23 10.14
C VAL A 290 -21.17 3.32 10.98
N ASN A 291 -20.89 4.58 10.65
CA ASN A 291 -21.34 5.83 11.31
C ASN A 291 -20.61 6.23 12.60
N GLN A 292 -19.60 5.48 13.05
CA GLN A 292 -18.73 5.95 14.13
C GLN A 292 -17.72 6.98 13.64
N VAL A 293 -17.16 7.74 14.59
CA VAL A 293 -16.09 8.73 14.35
C VAL A 293 -14.89 8.37 15.19
N GLY A 294 -13.73 8.20 14.54
CA GLY A 294 -12.46 7.92 15.20
C GLY A 294 -11.52 9.11 15.14
N ASN A 295 -10.90 9.45 16.28
CA ASN A 295 -9.89 10.50 16.38
C ASN A 295 -8.58 9.93 16.94
N PHE A 296 -7.46 10.29 16.33
CA PHE A 296 -6.13 9.92 16.80
C PHE A 296 -5.07 10.95 16.40
N ILE A 297 -3.92 10.89 17.08
CA ILE A 297 -2.74 11.70 16.79
C ILE A 297 -1.67 10.76 16.25
N THR A 298 -1.00 11.17 15.17
CA THR A 298 0.08 10.40 14.55
C THR A 298 1.30 11.27 14.28
N SER A 299 2.41 10.63 13.90
CA SER A 299 3.66 11.31 13.58
C SER A 299 3.50 12.29 12.42
N VAL A 300 4.18 13.42 12.57
CA VAL A 300 4.29 14.52 11.61
C VAL A 300 4.93 14.05 10.28
N PRO A 301 4.25 14.20 9.12
CA PRO A 301 4.89 14.09 7.80
C PRO A 301 5.89 15.23 7.59
N SER A 302 6.67 15.24 6.49
CA SER A 302 7.73 16.23 6.34
C SER A 302 7.15 17.64 6.26
N GLU A 303 7.82 18.63 6.85
CA GLU A 303 7.37 20.03 6.81
C GLU A 303 7.21 20.52 5.36
N GLU A 304 8.06 20.04 4.45
CA GLU A 304 7.94 20.31 3.01
C GLU A 304 6.65 19.73 2.40
N LEU A 305 6.24 18.52 2.81
CA LEU A 305 4.98 17.94 2.35
C LEU A 305 3.81 18.75 2.89
N ILE A 306 3.83 19.13 4.16
CA ILE A 306 2.80 19.98 4.77
C ILE A 306 2.71 21.34 4.07
N GLN A 307 3.86 21.97 3.79
CA GLN A 307 3.90 23.25 3.10
C GLN A 307 3.39 23.15 1.65
N ALA A 308 3.74 22.07 0.95
CA ALA A 308 3.23 21.83 -0.40
C ALA A 308 1.71 21.63 -0.44
N LEU A 309 1.12 21.08 0.63
CA LEU A 309 -0.33 20.86 0.75
C LEU A 309 -1.09 22.11 1.21
N ASN A 310 -0.51 22.90 2.12
CA ASN A 310 -1.11 24.16 2.56
C ASN A 310 -1.34 25.14 1.40
N ASN A 311 -0.42 25.20 0.44
CA ASN A 311 -0.57 26.03 -0.76
C ASN A 311 -1.75 25.59 -1.67
N LYS A 312 -2.24 24.36 -1.50
CA LYS A 312 -3.41 23.80 -2.22
C LYS A 312 -4.73 24.19 -1.53
N ILE A 313 -4.73 24.37 -0.20
CA ILE A 313 -5.94 24.56 0.63
C ILE A 313 -6.36 26.02 0.77
N THR A 314 -5.46 26.98 0.53
CA THR A 314 -5.79 28.42 0.48
C THR A 314 -6.79 28.80 -0.63
N ALA A 315 -7.25 27.84 -1.44
CA ALA A 315 -8.30 27.99 -2.44
C ALA A 315 -9.72 27.62 -1.98
N PHE A 316 -9.92 27.15 -0.73
CA PHE A 316 -11.25 26.78 -0.22
C PHE A 316 -11.66 27.61 1.00
N PRO A 317 -12.90 28.16 1.03
CA PRO A 317 -13.36 28.99 2.13
C PRO A 317 -13.53 28.17 3.41
N SER A 318 -13.04 28.75 4.50
CA SER A 318 -13.15 28.23 5.86
C SER A 318 -14.59 28.36 6.37
N SER A 319 -15.38 27.30 6.27
CA SER A 319 -16.59 27.06 7.09
C SER A 319 -16.92 25.57 7.01
N PHE A 320 -17.13 24.81 8.09
CA PHE A 320 -18.16 24.87 9.15
C PHE A 320 -17.86 23.75 10.20
N PRO A 321 -18.78 23.49 11.15
CA PRO A 321 -18.81 23.94 12.55
C PRO A 321 -17.91 23.15 13.52
#